data_AF-A0A2K5J914-F1
#
_entry.id   AF-A0A2K5J914-F1
#
_cell.length_a   1.000
_cell.length_b   1.000
_cell.length_c   1.000
_cell.angle_alpha   90.00
_cell.angle_beta   90.00
_cell.angle_gamma   90.00
#
_symmetry.space_group_name_H-M   'P 1'
#
loop_
_entity.id
_entity.type
_entity.pdbx_description
1 polymer ?
#
loop_
_entity_poly.entity_id
_entity_poly.type
_entity_poly.pdbx_seq_one_letter_code
_entity_poly.pdbx_strand_id
1 'polypeptide(L)'
;ECSPYAAHLYDAEDPFTPLRTVPGLCQDYCLDMWHKCRGLFRHLSTDQELQALEGNRARFCRYLSLDDTDYCFPYLLVNKNLNSNLGHVVADAKGCLQLCLEEVANGLRNPVAMVHARDGTHRFFVAEQVGLVWAYLPDRSRLEKPFLNISRAVLTSPWQGDERGFLGIAFHPSFRRNRRLYVYYSVGIRTSEWIRISEFRVSEDDENAVDHSSERILLEVKEPASNHNGGQLLFGDDGYLYIFTGDGGMAGDPFGTFGNAQNDVLPIFAYPHTIGKSVTGGYVYRGCEYPNLNGLYIFGDFMTGRLMSLQENPGTGQWHYSEICMGRGQTCEFPGLINNYYPYIISFGEDEAGELYFMSTGEPSATAPRGVVYKIIDPSSCKARSAMPGRVPAPSVCSLLNSQPLILQWWK
;
A
#
# COMPACT_ATOMS: atom_id res chain seq x y z
N GLU A 1 8.57 -21.81 7.54
CA GLU A 1 8.35 -21.06 6.29
C GLU A 1 6.90 -21.25 5.87
N CYS A 2 6.23 -20.19 5.42
CA CYS A 2 4.85 -20.27 4.95
C CYS A 2 4.83 -20.81 3.51
N SER A 3 3.91 -21.73 3.23
CA SER A 3 3.72 -22.29 1.89
C SER A 3 2.77 -21.39 1.09
N PRO A 4 3.05 -21.09 -0.20
CA PRO A 4 2.15 -20.37 -1.12
C PRO A 4 0.77 -21.04 -1.27
N TYR A 5 0.70 -22.35 -0.97
CA TYR A 5 -0.48 -23.17 -1.13
C TYR A 5 -1.19 -23.40 0.21
N ALA A 6 -0.98 -22.53 1.20
CA ALA A 6 -1.60 -22.68 2.51
C ALA A 6 -3.13 -22.80 2.41
N ALA A 7 -3.79 -22.09 1.49
CA ALA A 7 -5.23 -22.22 1.27
C ALA A 7 -5.62 -23.65 0.84
N HIS A 8 -5.01 -24.19 -0.21
CA HIS A 8 -5.25 -25.58 -0.65
C HIS A 8 -4.86 -26.60 0.45
N LEU A 9 -3.73 -26.37 1.11
CA LEU A 9 -3.21 -27.26 2.14
C LEU A 9 -4.14 -27.34 3.36
N TYR A 10 -4.88 -26.28 3.67
CA TYR A 10 -5.83 -26.22 4.78
C TYR A 10 -7.30 -26.22 4.33
N ASP A 11 -7.57 -26.50 3.05
CA ASP A 11 -8.93 -26.59 2.50
C ASP A 11 -9.74 -25.31 2.70
N ALA A 12 -9.07 -24.16 2.63
CA ALA A 12 -9.58 -22.82 2.97
C ALA A 12 -9.80 -21.94 1.73
N GLU A 13 -10.09 -22.56 0.59
CA GLU A 13 -10.33 -21.87 -0.68
C GLU A 13 -11.73 -21.24 -0.76
N ASP A 14 -12.69 -21.86 -0.07
CA ASP A 14 -14.08 -21.41 -0.01
C ASP A 14 -14.38 -20.83 1.39
N PRO A 15 -14.92 -19.61 1.51
CA PRO A 15 -15.31 -19.01 2.79
C PRO A 15 -16.37 -19.79 3.59
N PHE A 16 -17.09 -20.72 2.96
CA PHE A 16 -18.06 -21.59 3.61
C PHE A 16 -17.47 -22.91 4.13
N THR A 17 -16.25 -23.26 3.73
CA THR A 17 -15.57 -24.47 4.22
C THR A 17 -14.97 -24.21 5.60
N PRO A 18 -15.27 -25.05 6.61
CA PRO A 18 -14.66 -24.92 7.93
C PRO A 18 -13.13 -25.04 7.83
N LEU A 19 -12.44 -24.00 8.29
CA LEU A 19 -10.98 -23.94 8.26
C LEU A 19 -10.37 -25.10 9.05
N ARG A 20 -9.53 -25.90 8.37
CA ARG A 20 -8.78 -26.96 9.04
C ARG A 20 -7.77 -26.35 10.00
N THR A 21 -7.55 -27.04 11.11
CA THR A 21 -6.55 -26.68 12.13
C THR A 21 -5.18 -27.31 11.88
N VAL A 22 -5.14 -28.32 11.01
CA VAL A 22 -3.92 -29.02 10.58
C VAL A 22 -3.91 -29.17 9.06
N PRO A 23 -2.73 -29.25 8.43
CA PRO A 23 -2.64 -29.38 6.99
C PRO A 23 -3.19 -30.74 6.52
N GLY A 24 -3.74 -30.74 5.31
CA GLY A 24 -4.09 -31.94 4.58
C GLY A 24 -2.84 -32.77 4.28
N LEU A 25 -2.93 -34.08 4.55
CA LEU A 25 -1.81 -35.00 4.46
C LEU A 25 -1.97 -35.95 3.28
N CYS A 26 -0.87 -36.24 2.60
CA CYS A 26 -0.84 -37.30 1.60
C CYS A 26 -1.16 -38.64 2.26
N GLN A 27 -1.89 -39.50 1.55
CA GLN A 27 -2.46 -40.74 2.10
C GLN A 27 -1.40 -41.63 2.78
N ASP A 28 -0.27 -41.83 2.12
CA ASP A 28 0.87 -42.62 2.60
C ASP A 28 1.54 -41.98 3.83
N TYR A 29 1.79 -40.67 3.76
CA TYR A 29 2.38 -39.92 4.87
C TYR A 29 1.46 -39.90 6.09
N CYS A 30 0.15 -39.73 5.90
CA CYS A 30 -0.81 -39.78 6.99
C CYS A 30 -0.79 -41.12 7.73
N LEU A 31 -0.69 -42.23 6.99
CA LEU A 31 -0.64 -43.57 7.60
C LEU A 31 0.60 -43.69 8.50
N ASP A 32 1.76 -43.29 8.01
CA ASP A 32 3.01 -43.30 8.77
C ASP A 32 2.96 -42.39 10.00
N MET A 33 2.40 -41.19 9.83
CA MET A 33 2.25 -40.19 10.86
C MET A 33 1.28 -40.64 11.96
N TRP A 34 0.16 -41.27 11.59
CA TRP A 34 -0.77 -41.85 12.56
C TRP A 34 -0.11 -42.99 13.37
N HIS A 35 0.70 -43.83 12.73
CA HIS A 35 1.41 -44.91 13.42
C HIS A 35 2.44 -44.41 14.44
N LYS A 36 3.17 -43.34 14.12
CA LYS A 36 4.27 -42.82 14.95
C LYS A 36 3.84 -41.73 15.93
N CYS A 37 2.90 -40.89 15.54
CA CYS A 37 2.70 -39.56 16.12
C CYS A 37 1.23 -39.21 16.45
N ARG A 38 0.26 -40.13 16.34
CA ARG A 38 -1.17 -39.83 16.56
C ARG A 38 -1.48 -39.08 17.87
N GLY A 39 -0.76 -39.39 18.95
CA GLY A 39 -0.96 -38.76 20.26
C GLY A 39 -0.58 -37.27 20.31
N LEU A 40 0.19 -36.78 19.34
CA LEU A 40 0.60 -35.37 19.28
C LEU A 40 -0.51 -34.46 18.75
N PHE A 41 -1.50 -34.98 18.01
CA PHE A 41 -2.55 -34.14 17.41
C PHE A 41 -3.41 -33.40 18.42
N ARG A 42 -3.59 -33.95 19.63
CA ARG A 42 -4.28 -33.26 20.74
C ARG A 42 -3.57 -31.98 21.19
N HIS A 43 -2.28 -31.87 20.91
CA HIS A 43 -1.46 -30.68 21.21
C HIS A 43 -1.31 -29.75 20.02
N LEU A 44 -1.47 -30.28 18.80
CA LEU A 44 -1.35 -29.51 17.56
C LEU A 44 -2.66 -28.84 17.15
N SER A 45 -3.81 -29.37 17.59
CA SER A 45 -5.12 -28.89 17.16
C SER A 45 -6.17 -28.97 18.28
N THR A 46 -7.03 -27.96 18.30
CA THR A 46 -8.22 -27.88 19.16
C THR A 46 -9.48 -28.47 18.52
N ASP A 47 -9.37 -29.07 17.34
CA ASP A 47 -10.47 -29.67 16.59
C ASP A 47 -10.96 -30.96 17.27
N GLN A 48 -12.18 -30.91 17.80
CA GLN A 48 -12.77 -32.02 18.54
C GLN A 48 -13.12 -33.21 17.64
N GLU A 49 -13.48 -32.99 16.37
CA GLU A 49 -13.78 -34.07 15.44
C GLU A 49 -12.51 -34.85 15.11
N LEU A 50 -11.42 -34.14 14.79
CA LEU A 50 -10.13 -34.76 14.54
C LEU A 50 -9.63 -35.57 15.75
N GLN A 51 -9.78 -35.02 16.97
CA GLN A 51 -9.43 -35.72 18.20
C GLN A 51 -10.26 -36.99 18.43
N ALA A 52 -11.55 -36.97 18.10
CA ALA A 52 -12.42 -38.15 18.20
C ALA A 52 -12.03 -39.27 17.22
N LEU A 53 -11.39 -38.91 16.10
CA LEU A 53 -10.95 -39.85 15.07
C LEU A 53 -9.59 -40.52 15.37
N GLU A 54 -8.86 -40.08 16.42
CA GLU A 54 -7.51 -40.56 16.75
C GLU A 54 -7.41 -42.10 16.83
N GLY A 55 -8.45 -42.77 17.34
CA GLY A 55 -8.48 -44.23 17.47
C GLY A 55 -8.73 -45.00 16.17
N ASN A 56 -9.16 -44.33 15.09
CA ASN A 56 -9.55 -44.95 13.84
C ASN A 56 -8.71 -44.44 12.66
N ARG A 57 -7.62 -45.15 12.37
CA ARG A 57 -6.68 -44.83 11.28
C ARG A 57 -7.35 -44.47 9.96
N ALA A 58 -8.33 -45.27 9.51
CA ALA A 58 -8.95 -45.11 8.20
C ALA A 58 -9.80 -43.83 8.12
N ARG A 59 -10.57 -43.54 9.19
CA ARG A 59 -11.36 -42.30 9.25
C ARG A 59 -10.47 -41.08 9.48
N PHE A 60 -9.44 -41.22 10.31
CA PHE A 60 -8.47 -40.17 10.57
C PHE A 60 -7.79 -39.68 9.29
N CYS A 61 -7.23 -40.59 8.49
CA CYS A 61 -6.56 -40.19 7.25
C CYS A 61 -7.51 -39.75 6.14
N ARG A 62 -8.76 -40.23 6.14
CA ARG A 62 -9.80 -39.68 5.24
C ARG A 62 -10.23 -38.27 5.64
N TYR A 63 -10.24 -37.97 6.93
CA TYR A 63 -10.55 -36.61 7.40
C TYR A 63 -9.44 -35.63 7.00
N LEU A 64 -8.18 -36.07 7.02
CA LEU A 64 -7.03 -35.26 6.63
C LEU A 64 -6.69 -35.29 5.14
N SER A 65 -7.39 -36.07 4.30
CA SER A 65 -7.15 -36.05 2.86
C SER A 65 -7.68 -34.75 2.24
N LEU A 66 -7.04 -34.31 1.17
CA LEU A 66 -7.51 -33.24 0.30
C LEU A 66 -8.11 -33.86 -0.97
N ASP A 67 -9.08 -33.18 -1.57
CA ASP A 67 -9.66 -33.59 -2.85
C ASP A 67 -8.64 -33.43 -3.97
N ASP A 68 -7.86 -32.34 -3.96
CA ASP A 68 -6.70 -32.17 -4.83
C ASP A 68 -5.43 -32.67 -4.13
N THR A 69 -4.97 -33.85 -4.57
CA THR A 69 -3.79 -34.50 -4.00
C THR A 69 -2.48 -33.82 -4.36
N ASP A 70 -2.44 -32.93 -5.34
CA ASP A 70 -1.19 -32.24 -5.71
C ASP A 70 -0.71 -31.29 -4.61
N TYR A 71 -1.63 -30.84 -3.74
CA TYR A 71 -1.38 -29.93 -2.63
C TYR A 71 -1.19 -30.60 -1.26
N CYS A 72 -1.20 -31.94 -1.19
CA CYS A 72 -1.06 -32.64 0.09
C CYS A 72 0.37 -32.58 0.66
N PHE A 73 0.50 -32.51 1.99
CA PHE A 73 1.79 -32.54 2.67
C PHE A 73 2.31 -33.97 2.87
N PRO A 74 3.62 -34.24 2.68
CA PRO A 74 4.70 -33.32 2.33
C PRO A 74 4.98 -33.24 0.82
N TYR A 75 4.24 -33.95 -0.03
CA TYR A 75 4.56 -34.04 -1.47
C TYR A 75 4.53 -32.67 -2.15
N LEU A 76 3.67 -31.78 -1.68
CA LEU A 76 3.66 -30.37 -2.02
C LEU A 76 5.05 -29.72 -1.96
N LEU A 77 5.87 -30.03 -0.95
CA LEU A 77 7.20 -29.43 -0.77
C LEU A 77 8.20 -29.83 -1.86
N VAL A 78 7.97 -30.98 -2.50
CA VAL A 78 8.86 -31.53 -3.53
C VAL A 78 8.23 -31.48 -4.93
N ASN A 79 7.01 -30.95 -5.05
CA ASN A 79 6.30 -30.82 -6.31
C ASN A 79 6.97 -29.74 -7.18
N LYS A 80 7.79 -30.17 -8.14
CA LYS A 80 8.54 -29.26 -9.03
C LYS A 80 7.65 -28.42 -9.93
N ASN A 81 6.47 -28.90 -10.31
CA ASN A 81 5.58 -28.17 -11.20
C ASN A 81 4.96 -26.99 -10.45
N LEU A 82 4.40 -27.26 -9.27
CA LEU A 82 3.86 -26.23 -8.38
C LEU A 82 4.97 -25.25 -7.97
N ASN A 83 6.09 -25.75 -7.44
CA ASN A 83 7.11 -24.92 -6.82
C ASN A 83 8.08 -24.22 -7.79
N SER A 84 7.93 -24.42 -9.11
CA SER A 84 8.90 -23.96 -10.13
C SER A 84 9.13 -22.44 -10.14
N ASN A 85 8.12 -21.65 -9.75
CA ASN A 85 8.14 -20.18 -9.83
C ASN A 85 7.98 -19.50 -8.47
N LEU A 86 8.18 -20.24 -7.37
CA LEU A 86 8.07 -19.66 -6.04
C LEU A 86 9.25 -18.74 -5.73
N GLY A 87 8.94 -17.51 -5.29
CA GLY A 87 9.93 -16.50 -4.95
C GLY A 87 10.28 -15.52 -6.07
N HIS A 88 9.52 -15.52 -7.17
CA HIS A 88 9.62 -14.53 -8.23
C HIS A 88 8.23 -13.99 -8.57
N VAL A 89 8.11 -12.67 -8.73
CA VAL A 89 6.88 -12.06 -9.23
C VAL A 89 6.57 -12.66 -10.61
N VAL A 90 5.37 -13.22 -10.76
CA VAL A 90 4.98 -13.89 -12.01
C VAL A 90 4.82 -12.82 -13.09
N ALA A 91 5.60 -12.91 -14.15
CA ALA A 91 5.41 -12.13 -15.36
C ALA A 91 4.57 -12.93 -16.38
N ASP A 92 3.71 -12.26 -17.14
CA ASP A 92 3.04 -12.90 -18.28
C ASP A 92 4.01 -13.16 -19.44
N ALA A 93 3.52 -13.80 -20.51
CA ALA A 93 4.30 -14.09 -21.71
C ALA A 93 4.85 -12.84 -22.43
N LYS A 94 4.38 -11.63 -22.07
CA LYS A 94 4.85 -10.35 -22.60
C LYS A 94 5.82 -9.64 -21.64
N GLY A 95 6.14 -10.25 -20.50
CA GLY A 95 7.02 -9.69 -19.47
C GLY A 95 6.31 -8.73 -18.51
N CYS A 96 4.98 -8.71 -18.46
CA CYS A 96 4.22 -7.85 -17.55
C CYS A 96 4.04 -8.50 -16.18
N LEU A 97 4.49 -7.83 -15.11
CA LEU A 97 4.37 -8.30 -13.73
C LEU A 97 2.90 -8.40 -13.34
N GLN A 98 2.43 -9.59 -13.00
CA GLN A 98 1.03 -9.85 -12.64
C GLN A 98 0.83 -9.62 -11.15
N LEU A 99 0.17 -8.51 -10.80
CA LEU A 99 -0.22 -8.19 -9.43
C LEU A 99 -1.75 -8.20 -9.29
N CYS A 100 -2.21 -8.35 -8.06
CA CYS A 100 -3.62 -8.19 -7.70
C CYS A 100 -3.76 -7.03 -6.73
N LEU A 101 -5.01 -6.61 -6.51
CA LEU A 101 -5.32 -5.52 -5.59
C LEU A 101 -6.29 -5.98 -4.52
N GLU A 102 -6.31 -5.24 -3.43
CA GLU A 102 -7.36 -5.31 -2.42
C GLU A 102 -7.86 -3.90 -2.12
N GLU A 103 -9.17 -3.70 -2.13
CA GLU A 103 -9.77 -2.43 -1.76
C GLU A 103 -9.76 -2.27 -0.23
N VAL A 104 -9.21 -1.14 0.25
CA VAL A 104 -8.99 -0.89 1.68
C VAL A 104 -9.81 0.28 2.21
N ALA A 105 -10.07 1.28 1.38
CA ALA A 105 -10.93 2.40 1.72
C ALA A 105 -11.61 2.95 0.46
N ASN A 106 -12.87 3.35 0.55
CA ASN A 106 -13.64 3.88 -0.58
C ASN A 106 -14.54 5.06 -0.18
N GLY A 107 -15.18 5.67 -1.19
CA GLY A 107 -16.06 6.82 -1.00
C GLY A 107 -15.30 8.09 -0.59
N LEU A 108 -14.00 8.14 -0.85
CA LEU A 108 -13.11 9.24 -0.48
C LEU A 108 -13.21 10.38 -1.49
N ARG A 109 -13.05 11.60 -1.00
CA ARG A 109 -13.02 12.82 -1.82
C ARG A 109 -11.60 13.14 -2.28
N ASN A 110 -11.27 12.66 -3.48
CA ASN A 110 -9.95 12.76 -4.12
C ASN A 110 -8.78 12.56 -3.12
N PRO A 111 -8.51 11.31 -2.70
CA PRO A 111 -7.50 11.02 -1.69
C PRO A 111 -6.09 11.28 -2.21
N VAL A 112 -5.37 12.20 -1.56
CA VAL A 112 -4.07 12.73 -2.00
C VAL A 112 -2.88 12.15 -1.25
N ALA A 113 -3.10 11.59 -0.06
CA ALA A 113 -2.04 10.99 0.74
C ALA A 113 -2.57 9.87 1.61
N MET A 114 -1.77 8.82 1.76
CA MET A 114 -1.93 7.78 2.77
C MET A 114 -0.59 7.62 3.50
N VAL A 115 -0.61 7.80 4.82
CA VAL A 115 0.60 7.74 5.64
C VAL A 115 0.35 6.98 6.94
N HIS A 116 1.41 6.56 7.61
CA HIS A 116 1.37 5.99 8.95
C HIS A 116 2.16 6.86 9.94
N ALA A 117 1.89 6.71 11.24
CA ALA A 117 2.52 7.51 12.28
C ALA A 117 3.81 6.89 12.88
N ARG A 118 4.11 5.64 12.50
CA ARG A 118 5.25 4.84 13.00
C ARG A 118 5.34 4.81 14.54
N ASP A 119 4.20 4.70 15.19
CA ASP A 119 4.04 4.66 16.65
C ASP A 119 3.80 3.24 17.20
N GLY A 120 3.75 2.24 16.32
CA GLY A 120 3.48 0.83 16.62
C GLY A 120 1.99 0.49 16.66
N THR A 121 1.10 1.45 16.38
CA THR A 121 -0.34 1.18 16.43
C THR A 121 -0.86 0.56 15.13
N HIS A 122 -0.08 0.56 14.05
CA HIS A 122 -0.51 0.15 12.70
C HIS A 122 -1.76 0.89 12.19
N ARG A 123 -1.95 2.13 12.67
CA ARG A 123 -2.96 3.04 12.13
C ARG A 123 -2.41 3.67 10.87
N PHE A 124 -3.29 3.90 9.91
CA PHE A 124 -2.98 4.69 8.73
C PHE A 124 -3.97 5.84 8.60
N PHE A 125 -3.53 6.89 7.92
CA PHE A 125 -4.22 8.15 7.80
C PHE A 125 -4.38 8.48 6.33
N VAL A 126 -5.61 8.69 5.88
CA VAL A 126 -5.92 9.03 4.49
C VAL A 126 -6.40 10.47 4.42
N ALA A 127 -5.68 11.31 3.67
CA ALA A 127 -6.00 12.71 3.47
C ALA A 127 -6.79 12.90 2.18
N GLU A 128 -7.92 13.61 2.29
CA GLU A 128 -8.77 14.05 1.19
C GLU A 128 -8.37 15.47 0.77
N GLN A 129 -8.40 15.76 -0.54
CA GLN A 129 -8.02 17.07 -1.09
C GLN A 129 -8.81 18.24 -0.47
N VAL A 130 -10.01 17.98 0.05
CA VAL A 130 -10.87 18.96 0.75
C VAL A 130 -10.38 19.37 2.15
N GLY A 131 -9.27 18.84 2.64
CA GLY A 131 -8.73 19.22 3.95
C GLY A 131 -9.27 18.40 5.12
N LEU A 132 -9.66 17.14 4.85
CA LEU A 132 -10.03 16.16 5.86
C LEU A 132 -8.98 15.05 5.89
N VAL A 133 -8.55 14.64 7.08
CA VAL A 133 -7.72 13.46 7.27
C VAL A 133 -8.49 12.47 8.11
N TRP A 134 -8.66 11.26 7.61
CA TRP A 134 -9.35 10.17 8.27
C TRP A 134 -8.35 9.19 8.86
N ALA A 135 -8.55 8.77 10.10
CA ALA A 135 -7.78 7.70 10.72
C ALA A 135 -8.49 6.35 10.52
N TYR A 136 -7.68 5.35 10.18
CA TYR A 136 -8.10 3.96 10.03
C TYR A 136 -7.35 3.08 11.03
N LEU A 137 -8.08 2.17 11.66
CA LEU A 137 -7.54 1.21 12.61
C LEU A 137 -6.89 0.02 11.88
N PRO A 138 -6.12 -0.85 12.58
CA PRO A 138 -5.46 -2.01 11.95
C PRO A 138 -6.40 -3.02 11.30
N ASP A 139 -7.68 -3.03 11.71
CA ASP A 139 -8.76 -3.82 11.11
C ASP A 139 -9.40 -3.14 9.89
N ARG A 140 -8.85 -1.99 9.47
CA ARG A 140 -9.30 -1.13 8.36
C ARG A 140 -10.64 -0.42 8.60
N SER A 141 -11.15 -0.45 9.83
CA SER A 141 -12.30 0.39 10.17
C SER A 141 -11.90 1.87 10.19
N ARG A 142 -12.71 2.72 9.56
CA ARG A 142 -12.55 4.19 9.58
C ARG A 142 -13.18 4.75 10.85
N LEU A 143 -12.48 5.64 11.56
CA LEU A 143 -13.06 6.37 12.68
C LEU A 143 -14.15 7.35 12.21
N GLU A 144 -15.17 7.55 13.04
CA GLU A 144 -16.32 8.41 12.70
C GLU A 144 -15.94 9.89 12.61
N LYS A 145 -15.00 10.33 13.46
CA LYS A 145 -14.49 11.71 13.46
C LYS A 145 -13.19 11.79 12.66
N PRO A 146 -12.99 12.88 11.89
CA PRO A 146 -11.72 13.08 11.19
C PRO A 146 -10.60 13.34 12.21
N PHE A 147 -9.43 12.79 11.93
CA PHE A 147 -8.19 13.03 12.67
C PHE A 147 -7.76 14.50 12.59
N LEU A 148 -7.88 15.08 11.40
CA LEU A 148 -7.66 16.50 11.14
C LEU A 148 -8.77 17.03 10.24
N ASN A 149 -9.29 18.22 10.56
CA ASN A 149 -10.24 18.94 9.72
C ASN A 149 -9.83 20.40 9.59
N ILE A 150 -9.23 20.75 8.45
CA ILE A 150 -8.86 22.12 8.08
C ILE A 150 -9.58 22.57 6.81
N SER A 151 -10.69 21.92 6.45
CA SER A 151 -11.48 22.17 5.24
C SER A 151 -11.94 23.63 5.08
N ARG A 152 -12.07 24.39 6.17
CA ARG A 152 -12.41 25.82 6.13
C ARG A 152 -11.25 26.72 5.71
N ALA A 153 -10.01 26.27 5.93
CA ALA A 153 -8.80 27.01 5.58
C ALA A 153 -8.29 26.62 4.19
N VAL A 154 -8.49 25.36 3.80
CA VAL A 154 -8.02 24.81 2.52
C VAL A 154 -8.75 25.47 1.35
N LEU A 155 -7.98 26.04 0.43
CA LEU A 155 -8.45 26.52 -0.86
C LEU A 155 -8.49 25.35 -1.84
N THR A 156 -9.67 25.05 -2.37
CA THR A 156 -9.87 24.01 -3.40
C THR A 156 -11.12 24.32 -4.23
N SER A 157 -11.35 23.57 -5.31
CA SER A 157 -12.52 23.74 -6.17
C SER A 157 -13.05 22.40 -6.70
N PRO A 158 -14.29 22.34 -7.20
CA PRO A 158 -14.82 21.13 -7.82
C PRO A 158 -14.27 20.90 -9.24
N TRP A 159 -13.46 21.81 -9.80
CA TRP A 159 -12.93 21.67 -11.15
C TRP A 159 -11.97 20.48 -11.24
N GLN A 160 -12.12 19.69 -12.29
CA GLN A 160 -11.33 18.47 -12.46
C GLN A 160 -9.87 18.81 -12.76
N GLY A 161 -8.95 18.20 -12.01
CA GLY A 161 -7.52 18.43 -12.17
C GLY A 161 -7.02 19.76 -11.57
N ASP A 162 -7.85 20.47 -10.79
CA ASP A 162 -7.38 21.55 -9.91
C ASP A 162 -6.44 20.96 -8.88
N GLU A 163 -5.21 21.48 -8.81
CA GLU A 163 -4.17 20.96 -7.93
C GLU A 163 -4.26 21.59 -6.53
N ARG A 164 -5.06 22.64 -6.34
CA ARG A 164 -5.22 23.27 -5.01
C ARG A 164 -5.99 22.39 -4.05
N GLY A 165 -5.53 22.37 -2.81
CA GLY A 165 -6.22 21.67 -1.73
C GLY A 165 -5.30 21.32 -0.59
N PHE A 166 -5.66 20.27 0.14
CA PHE A 166 -4.71 19.52 0.96
C PHE A 166 -3.81 18.71 0.03
N LEU A 167 -2.49 18.73 0.25
CA LEU A 167 -1.53 18.13 -0.69
C LEU A 167 -0.57 17.14 -0.01
N GLY A 168 -0.24 17.35 1.26
CA GLY A 168 0.70 16.47 1.93
C GLY A 168 0.59 16.47 3.45
N ILE A 169 1.02 15.35 4.03
CA ILE A 169 1.10 15.13 5.46
C ILE A 169 2.34 14.28 5.77
N ALA A 170 3.04 14.61 6.86
CA ALA A 170 4.11 13.80 7.39
C ALA A 170 4.11 13.82 8.91
N PHE A 171 4.30 12.66 9.54
CA PHE A 171 4.52 12.56 10.98
C PHE A 171 6.00 12.75 11.30
N HIS A 172 6.30 13.39 12.43
CA HIS A 172 7.69 13.51 12.89
C HIS A 172 8.27 12.11 13.18
N PRO A 173 9.55 11.81 12.89
CA PRO A 173 10.18 10.52 13.23
C PRO A 173 10.18 10.16 14.72
N SER A 174 9.86 11.11 15.60
CA SER A 174 9.75 10.94 17.05
C SER A 174 8.32 11.21 17.52
N PHE A 175 7.33 11.00 16.64
CA PHE A 175 5.91 11.27 16.87
C PHE A 175 5.40 10.65 18.16
N ARG A 176 5.82 9.40 18.47
CA ARG A 176 5.47 8.72 19.73
C ARG A 176 5.84 9.51 21.00
N ARG A 177 6.83 10.41 20.92
CA ARG A 177 7.26 11.27 22.04
C ARG A 177 6.75 12.70 21.93
N ASN A 178 6.73 13.27 20.73
CA ASN A 178 6.46 14.70 20.53
C ASN A 178 5.08 15.03 19.96
N ARG A 179 4.34 14.02 19.49
CA ARG A 179 2.98 14.10 18.92
C ARG A 179 2.87 15.06 17.72
N ARG A 180 3.98 15.37 17.04
CA ARG A 180 4.03 16.36 15.94
C ARG A 180 3.74 15.75 14.58
N LEU A 181 2.95 16.48 13.80
CA LEU A 181 2.75 16.25 12.37
C LEU A 181 2.87 17.56 11.60
N TYR A 182 3.08 17.44 10.30
CA TYR A 182 3.28 18.54 9.37
C TYR A 182 2.33 18.37 8.20
N VAL A 183 1.73 19.45 7.75
CA VAL A 183 0.77 19.44 6.62
C VAL A 183 1.12 20.51 5.60
N TYR A 184 0.83 20.22 4.34
CA TYR A 184 1.06 21.08 3.18
C TYR A 184 -0.28 21.30 2.46
N TYR A 185 -0.69 22.55 2.30
CA TYR A 185 -1.99 22.86 1.70
C TYR A 185 -2.07 24.27 1.12
N SER A 186 -2.95 24.44 0.13
CA SER A 186 -3.26 25.72 -0.48
C SER A 186 -4.20 26.55 0.40
N VAL A 187 -3.96 27.85 0.52
CA VAL A 187 -4.80 28.81 1.24
C VAL A 187 -5.02 30.08 0.42
N GLY A 188 -6.20 30.68 0.56
CA GLY A 188 -6.50 32.00 0.01
C GLY A 188 -6.31 33.09 1.06
N ILE A 189 -5.35 34.00 0.86
CA ILE A 189 -5.14 35.15 1.75
C ILE A 189 -5.37 36.43 0.93
N ARG A 190 -6.47 37.12 1.23
CA ARG A 190 -6.97 38.28 0.47
C ARG A 190 -7.26 37.88 -0.98
N THR A 191 -6.49 38.41 -1.95
CA THR A 191 -6.62 38.14 -3.39
C THR A 191 -5.46 37.30 -3.90
N SER A 192 -4.64 36.70 -3.02
CA SER A 192 -3.49 35.89 -3.39
C SER A 192 -3.64 34.47 -2.87
N GLU A 193 -3.13 33.54 -3.67
CA GLU A 193 -3.06 32.12 -3.34
C GLU A 193 -1.66 31.84 -2.76
N TRP A 194 -1.63 30.98 -1.75
CA TRP A 194 -0.40 30.61 -1.06
C TRP A 194 -0.41 29.12 -0.80
N ILE A 195 0.78 28.53 -0.80
CA ILE A 195 1.04 27.29 -0.09
C ILE A 195 1.39 27.62 1.35
N ARG A 196 0.81 26.86 2.28
CA ARG A 196 1.12 26.91 3.69
C ARG A 196 1.61 25.55 4.17
N ILE A 197 2.72 25.57 4.90
CA ILE A 197 3.24 24.42 5.63
C ILE A 197 3.11 24.71 7.12
N SER A 198 2.33 23.89 7.82
CA SER A 198 2.04 24.05 9.25
C SER A 198 2.46 22.80 10.04
N GLU A 199 3.01 23.01 11.23
CA GLU A 199 3.13 22.00 12.28
C GLU A 199 1.86 21.98 13.13
N PHE A 200 1.38 20.79 13.46
CA PHE A 200 0.34 20.56 14.43
C PHE A 200 0.81 19.53 15.48
N ARG A 201 0.08 19.46 16.59
CA ARG A 201 0.21 18.41 17.60
C ARG A 201 -1.09 17.62 17.75
N VAL A 202 -0.97 16.32 17.96
CA VAL A 202 -2.10 15.48 18.36
C VAL A 202 -2.50 15.82 19.79
N SER A 203 -3.81 15.96 20.04
CA SER A 203 -4.44 16.27 21.33
C SER A 203 -3.88 15.38 22.44
N GLU A 204 -3.65 15.91 23.64
CA GLU A 204 -3.19 15.10 24.77
C GLU A 204 -4.26 14.10 25.24
N ASP A 205 -5.53 14.45 25.07
CA ASP A 205 -6.68 13.68 25.56
C ASP A 205 -7.18 12.62 24.55
N ASP A 206 -6.87 12.78 23.27
CA ASP A 206 -7.32 11.88 22.20
C ASP A 206 -6.22 11.67 21.16
N GLU A 207 -5.68 10.45 21.09
CA GLU A 207 -4.63 10.07 20.13
C GLU A 207 -5.12 10.02 18.66
N ASN A 208 -6.44 10.10 18.44
CA ASN A 208 -7.07 10.10 17.14
C ASN A 208 -7.59 11.49 16.74
N ALA A 209 -7.21 12.55 17.44
CA ALA A 209 -7.59 13.91 17.11
C ALA A 209 -6.42 14.90 17.20
N VAL A 210 -6.27 15.75 16.18
CA VAL A 210 -5.34 16.88 16.22
C VAL A 210 -5.89 18.02 17.06
N ASP A 211 -5.06 18.65 17.89
CA ASP A 211 -5.38 19.91 18.54
C ASP A 211 -5.20 21.06 17.53
N HIS A 212 -6.29 21.56 16.96
CA HIS A 212 -6.24 22.66 16.00
C HIS A 212 -5.66 23.96 16.55
N SER A 213 -5.70 24.17 17.88
CA SER A 213 -5.12 25.37 18.49
C SER A 213 -3.59 25.33 18.54
N SER A 214 -3.00 24.15 18.32
CA SER A 214 -1.55 23.94 18.29
C SER A 214 -0.89 24.34 16.97
N GLU A 215 -1.67 24.81 15.98
CA GLU A 215 -1.14 25.17 14.66
C GLU A 215 0.03 26.17 14.77
N ARG A 216 1.16 25.80 14.16
CA ARG A 216 2.31 26.66 13.98
C ARG A 216 2.72 26.69 12.53
N ILE A 217 2.46 27.82 11.87
CA ILE A 217 2.88 28.06 10.48
C ILE A 217 4.41 28.10 10.43
N LEU A 218 5.00 27.29 9.55
CA LEU A 218 6.45 27.19 9.35
C LEU A 218 6.91 27.98 8.14
N LEU A 219 6.15 27.89 7.04
CA LEU A 219 6.48 28.47 5.76
C LEU A 219 5.19 28.83 5.00
N GLU A 220 5.20 29.98 4.36
CA GLU A 220 4.19 30.38 3.37
C GLU A 220 4.91 30.75 2.07
N VAL A 221 4.50 30.13 0.98
CA VAL A 221 5.03 30.39 -0.36
C VAL A 221 3.90 30.98 -1.20
N LYS A 222 4.13 32.16 -1.77
CA LYS A 222 3.13 32.80 -2.62
C LYS A 222 3.11 32.12 -3.98
N GLU A 223 1.93 31.71 -4.43
CA GLU A 223 1.75 31.04 -5.71
C GLU A 223 1.29 32.03 -6.80
N PRO A 224 1.93 32.05 -7.98
CA PRO A 224 1.49 32.89 -9.10
C PRO A 224 0.31 32.29 -9.87
N ALA A 225 0.07 30.97 -9.78
CA ALA A 225 -1.08 30.29 -10.35
C ALA A 225 -1.53 29.08 -9.50
N SER A 226 -2.63 28.45 -9.91
CA SER A 226 -3.29 27.35 -9.19
C SER A 226 -2.68 25.96 -9.41
N ASN A 227 -1.62 25.85 -10.21
CA ASN A 227 -1.06 24.57 -10.64
C ASN A 227 0.44 24.50 -10.29
N HIS A 228 1.01 23.31 -10.46
CA HIS A 228 2.39 22.98 -10.13
C HIS A 228 2.69 23.32 -8.65
N ASN A 229 1.77 22.91 -7.77
CA ASN A 229 1.85 23.25 -6.36
C ASN A 229 2.79 22.35 -5.56
N GLY A 230 3.29 21.26 -6.14
CA GLY A 230 4.06 20.25 -5.43
C GLY A 230 3.21 19.60 -4.33
N GLY A 231 3.76 19.44 -3.12
CA GLY A 231 2.96 19.06 -1.95
C GLY A 231 3.56 18.01 -1.05
N GLN A 232 4.62 17.33 -1.47
CA GLN A 232 5.18 16.24 -0.68
C GLN A 232 5.96 16.76 0.53
N LEU A 233 5.75 16.10 1.66
CA LEU A 233 6.51 16.26 2.89
C LEU A 233 7.15 14.92 3.24
N LEU A 234 8.44 14.91 3.52
CA LEU A 234 9.18 13.70 3.87
C LEU A 234 10.23 14.02 4.92
N PHE A 235 10.37 13.16 5.92
CA PHE A 235 11.55 13.17 6.78
C PHE A 235 12.61 12.22 6.23
N GLY A 236 13.81 12.74 6.00
CA GLY A 236 14.96 11.91 5.65
C GLY A 236 15.53 11.14 6.84
N ASP A 237 16.37 10.15 6.57
CA ASP A 237 17.13 9.41 7.61
C ASP A 237 18.08 10.31 8.40
N ASP A 238 18.45 11.45 7.83
CA ASP A 238 19.24 12.51 8.45
C ASP A 238 18.42 13.40 9.42
N GLY A 239 17.11 13.18 9.50
CA GLY A 239 16.20 13.86 10.41
C GLY A 239 15.71 15.23 9.91
N TYR A 240 16.03 15.63 8.68
CA TYR A 240 15.50 16.87 8.09
C TYR A 240 14.12 16.67 7.48
N LEU A 241 13.29 17.72 7.54
CA LEU A 241 12.04 17.80 6.79
C LEU A 241 12.32 18.35 5.38
N TYR A 242 12.09 17.52 4.38
CA TYR A 242 12.12 17.87 2.97
C TYR A 242 10.73 18.32 2.53
N ILE A 243 10.67 19.48 1.88
CA ILE A 243 9.46 20.11 1.38
C ILE A 243 9.60 20.23 -0.14
N PHE A 244 8.78 19.51 -0.88
CA PHE A 244 8.82 19.47 -2.34
C PHE A 244 7.76 20.43 -2.91
N THR A 245 8.16 21.68 -3.07
CA THR A 245 7.34 22.71 -3.71
C THR A 245 7.51 22.64 -5.23
N GLY A 246 6.41 22.83 -5.96
CA GLY A 246 6.51 23.07 -7.39
C GLY A 246 6.80 24.54 -7.68
N ASP A 247 6.80 24.88 -8.96
CA ASP A 247 7.15 26.20 -9.48
C ASP A 247 5.98 27.20 -9.50
N GLY A 248 4.78 26.71 -9.17
CA GLY A 248 3.56 27.53 -9.14
C GLY A 248 3.04 27.97 -10.51
N GLY A 249 3.56 27.37 -11.58
CA GLY A 249 3.34 27.79 -12.94
C GLY A 249 1.95 27.47 -13.49
N MET A 250 1.75 27.88 -14.74
CA MET A 250 0.63 27.44 -15.57
C MET A 250 1.14 26.96 -16.93
N ALA A 251 0.26 26.45 -17.78
CA ALA A 251 0.64 25.98 -19.11
C ALA A 251 1.46 27.03 -19.89
N GLY A 252 2.64 26.62 -20.35
CA GLY A 252 3.58 27.50 -21.08
C GLY A 252 4.41 28.43 -20.20
N ASP A 253 4.29 28.31 -18.88
CA ASP A 253 5.02 29.02 -17.83
C ASP A 253 5.35 30.49 -18.16
N PRO A 254 4.33 31.37 -18.13
CA PRO A 254 4.48 32.77 -18.54
C PRO A 254 5.20 33.64 -17.51
N PHE A 255 5.67 33.05 -16.41
CA PHE A 255 6.22 33.80 -15.27
C PHE A 255 7.74 33.93 -15.39
N GLY A 256 8.23 35.17 -15.32
CA GLY A 256 9.66 35.47 -15.45
C GLY A 256 10.18 35.48 -16.89
N THR A 257 11.49 35.71 -17.06
CA THR A 257 12.14 35.80 -18.38
C THR A 257 12.53 34.43 -18.96
N PHE A 258 12.60 33.39 -18.12
CA PHE A 258 13.06 32.05 -18.47
C PHE A 258 12.12 30.92 -17.98
N GLY A 259 10.93 31.25 -17.48
CA GLY A 259 10.11 30.33 -16.68
C GLY A 259 10.67 30.14 -15.27
N ASN A 260 9.89 29.47 -14.41
CA ASN A 260 10.22 29.05 -13.06
C ASN A 260 10.74 27.59 -12.99
N ALA A 261 11.14 27.01 -14.13
CA ALA A 261 11.56 25.61 -14.23
C ALA A 261 12.66 25.23 -13.21
N GLN A 262 12.56 24.02 -12.68
CA GLN A 262 13.54 23.42 -11.77
C GLN A 262 14.84 23.08 -12.53
N ASN A 263 16.00 23.15 -11.86
CA ASN A 263 17.30 22.79 -12.45
C ASN A 263 17.28 21.39 -13.11
N ASP A 264 17.79 21.29 -14.34
CA ASP A 264 17.74 20.07 -15.15
C ASP A 264 18.74 19.00 -14.68
N VAL A 265 18.23 18.03 -13.90
CA VAL A 265 18.85 16.70 -13.77
C VAL A 265 18.09 15.76 -14.70
N LEU A 266 18.80 15.09 -15.62
CA LEU A 266 18.18 14.14 -16.52
C LEU A 266 17.48 13.01 -15.73
N PRO A 267 16.27 12.58 -16.15
CA PRO A 267 15.55 11.55 -15.45
C PRO A 267 16.25 10.19 -15.60
N ILE A 268 16.11 9.35 -14.56
CA ILE A 268 16.56 7.95 -14.58
C ILE A 268 15.85 7.15 -15.69
N PHE A 269 14.58 7.47 -15.93
CA PHE A 269 13.75 6.85 -16.97
C PHE A 269 12.75 7.87 -17.51
N ALA A 270 12.51 7.85 -18.82
CA ALA A 270 11.49 8.64 -19.48
C ALA A 270 10.83 7.83 -20.59
N TYR A 271 9.54 8.07 -20.82
CA TYR A 271 8.77 7.47 -21.91
C TYR A 271 8.03 8.56 -22.71
N PRO A 272 7.80 8.36 -24.01
CA PRO A 272 7.16 9.36 -24.86
C PRO A 272 5.68 9.56 -24.49
N HIS A 273 5.15 10.75 -24.81
CA HIS A 273 3.73 11.10 -24.61
C HIS A 273 2.73 10.27 -25.46
N THR A 274 3.23 9.36 -26.30
CA THR A 274 2.42 8.35 -26.99
C THR A 274 2.08 7.15 -26.10
N ILE A 275 2.83 6.96 -25.00
CA ILE A 275 2.68 5.84 -24.07
C ILE A 275 1.94 6.27 -22.79
N GLY A 276 2.28 7.43 -22.22
CA GLY A 276 1.56 8.02 -21.08
C GLY A 276 1.57 9.55 -21.17
N LYS A 277 1.13 10.25 -20.12
CA LYS A 277 1.01 11.73 -20.15
C LYS A 277 1.53 12.42 -18.90
N SER A 278 1.42 11.79 -17.73
CA SER A 278 1.68 12.45 -16.46
C SER A 278 2.00 11.41 -15.42
N VAL A 279 3.28 11.25 -15.09
CA VAL A 279 3.71 10.39 -13.99
C VAL A 279 3.20 10.99 -12.68
N THR A 280 2.41 10.21 -11.94
CA THR A 280 1.91 10.61 -10.61
C THR A 280 3.01 10.58 -9.56
N GLY A 281 3.99 9.69 -9.75
CA GLY A 281 5.01 9.34 -8.77
C GLY A 281 4.88 7.89 -8.31
N GLY A 282 5.67 7.50 -7.31
CA GLY A 282 5.75 6.12 -6.84
C GLY A 282 6.60 5.96 -5.60
N TYR A 283 6.74 4.72 -5.16
CA TYR A 283 7.51 4.33 -3.97
C TYR A 283 8.34 3.09 -4.25
N VAL A 284 9.47 2.98 -3.57
CA VAL A 284 10.23 1.73 -3.51
C VAL A 284 9.54 0.80 -2.50
N TYR A 285 9.10 -0.37 -2.94
CA TYR A 285 8.49 -1.35 -2.05
C TYR A 285 9.54 -1.90 -1.08
N ARG A 286 9.24 -1.82 0.22
CA ARG A 286 10.06 -2.34 1.33
C ARG A 286 9.25 -3.18 2.33
N GLY A 287 8.05 -3.59 1.93
CA GLY A 287 7.15 -4.36 2.75
C GLY A 287 7.68 -5.75 3.08
N CYS A 288 7.08 -6.34 4.11
CA CYS A 288 7.43 -7.65 4.62
C CYS A 288 6.54 -8.75 4.07
N GLU A 289 5.33 -8.41 3.61
CA GLU A 289 4.33 -9.38 3.17
C GLU A 289 4.69 -9.98 1.80
N TYR A 290 5.28 -9.19 0.91
CA TYR A 290 5.60 -9.59 -0.46
C TYR A 290 7.10 -9.38 -0.78
N PRO A 291 8.00 -10.25 -0.29
CA PRO A 291 9.45 -10.11 -0.47
C PRO A 291 9.90 -10.00 -1.92
N ASN A 292 9.15 -10.59 -2.86
CA ASN A 292 9.45 -10.54 -4.29
C ASN A 292 9.34 -9.12 -4.88
N LEU A 293 8.62 -8.23 -4.22
CA LEU A 293 8.48 -6.83 -4.63
C LEU A 293 9.62 -5.95 -4.08
N ASN A 294 10.46 -6.45 -3.17
CA ASN A 294 11.45 -5.64 -2.48
C ASN A 294 12.45 -5.01 -3.45
N GLY A 295 12.60 -3.68 -3.34
CA GLY A 295 13.49 -2.89 -4.18
C GLY A 295 12.88 -2.46 -5.52
N LEU A 296 11.67 -2.91 -5.86
CA LEU A 296 10.94 -2.37 -7.02
C LEU A 296 10.43 -0.96 -6.69
N TYR A 297 10.81 0.02 -7.51
CA TYR A 297 10.15 1.32 -7.54
C TYR A 297 8.87 1.21 -8.36
N ILE A 298 7.72 1.18 -7.69
CA ILE A 298 6.40 1.06 -8.32
C ILE A 298 5.77 2.45 -8.43
N PHE A 299 5.35 2.81 -9.63
CA PHE A 299 4.84 4.15 -9.96
C PHE A 299 3.69 4.06 -10.98
N GLY A 300 2.94 5.16 -11.10
CA GLY A 300 1.76 5.23 -11.95
C GLY A 300 1.70 6.45 -12.86
N ASP A 301 0.85 6.37 -13.88
CA ASP A 301 0.52 7.47 -14.79
C ASP A 301 -0.95 7.89 -14.61
N PHE A 302 -1.17 9.17 -14.30
CA PHE A 302 -2.48 9.73 -13.96
C PHE A 302 -3.50 9.63 -15.11
N MET A 303 -3.08 9.88 -16.35
CA MET A 303 -4.01 9.98 -17.49
C MET A 303 -4.34 8.63 -18.10
N THR A 304 -3.38 7.70 -18.09
CA THR A 304 -3.54 6.37 -18.70
C THR A 304 -3.90 5.29 -17.69
N GLY A 305 -3.72 5.57 -16.39
CA GLY A 305 -3.93 4.61 -15.31
C GLY A 305 -2.93 3.46 -15.31
N ARG A 306 -1.82 3.57 -16.04
CA ARG A 306 -0.81 2.52 -16.12
C ARG A 306 -0.04 2.44 -14.81
N LEU A 307 0.29 1.22 -14.40
CA LEU A 307 1.21 0.93 -13.32
C LEU A 307 2.48 0.32 -13.91
N MET A 308 3.62 0.75 -13.41
CA MET A 308 4.93 0.33 -13.90
C MET A 308 5.87 0.12 -12.73
N SER A 309 6.96 -0.60 -12.98
CA SER A 309 8.07 -0.74 -12.03
C SER A 309 9.41 -0.44 -12.68
N LEU A 310 10.32 0.08 -11.88
CA LEU A 310 11.74 0.18 -12.17
C LEU A 310 12.53 -0.58 -11.11
N GLN A 311 13.55 -1.31 -11.54
CA GLN A 311 14.47 -2.00 -10.64
C GLN A 311 15.91 -1.65 -11.00
N GLU A 312 16.66 -1.12 -10.04
CA GLU A 312 18.08 -0.87 -10.23
C GLU A 312 18.88 -2.16 -10.07
N ASN A 313 19.82 -2.39 -10.99
CA ASN A 313 20.86 -3.39 -10.81
C ASN A 313 22.02 -2.76 -10.01
N PRO A 314 22.24 -3.14 -8.74
CA PRO A 314 23.25 -2.50 -7.90
C PRO A 314 24.69 -2.72 -8.38
N GLY A 315 24.93 -3.76 -9.21
CA GLY A 315 26.25 -4.03 -9.77
C GLY A 315 26.60 -3.15 -10.98
N THR A 316 25.59 -2.66 -11.70
CA THR A 316 25.80 -1.89 -12.95
C THR A 316 25.23 -0.48 -12.90
N GLY A 317 24.36 -0.16 -11.94
CA GLY A 317 23.59 1.09 -11.87
C GLY A 317 22.53 1.22 -12.98
N GLN A 318 22.27 0.16 -13.75
CA GLN A 318 21.26 0.18 -14.81
C GLN A 318 19.89 -0.12 -14.26
N TRP A 319 18.88 0.57 -14.80
CA TRP A 319 17.48 0.40 -14.40
C TRP A 319 16.74 -0.48 -15.41
N HIS A 320 16.07 -1.51 -14.89
CA HIS A 320 15.19 -2.37 -15.65
C HIS A 320 13.74 -1.91 -15.52
N TYR A 321 13.06 -1.76 -16.65
CA TYR A 321 11.66 -1.37 -16.72
C TYR A 321 10.76 -2.58 -16.89
N SER A 322 9.65 -2.62 -16.16
CA SER A 322 8.60 -3.62 -16.35
C SER A 322 7.22 -2.99 -16.20
N GLU A 323 6.29 -3.37 -17.08
CA GLU A 323 4.87 -3.06 -16.91
C GLU A 323 4.30 -3.86 -15.74
N ILE A 324 3.34 -3.29 -15.03
CA ILE A 324 2.51 -4.00 -14.05
C ILE A 324 1.12 -4.17 -14.63
N CYS A 325 0.66 -5.41 -14.68
CA CYS A 325 -0.65 -5.79 -15.17
C CYS A 325 -1.45 -6.43 -14.05
N MET A 326 -2.76 -6.21 -14.10
CA MET A 326 -3.67 -6.88 -13.17
C MET A 326 -3.84 -8.35 -13.59
N GLY A 327 -3.58 -9.25 -12.66
CA GLY A 327 -3.73 -10.70 -12.85
C GLY A 327 -5.14 -11.06 -13.33
N ARG A 328 -5.23 -12.03 -14.26
CA ARG A 328 -6.50 -12.50 -14.83
C ARG A 328 -6.71 -13.98 -14.52
N GLY A 329 -7.98 -14.39 -14.43
CA GLY A 329 -8.33 -15.78 -14.13
C GLY A 329 -7.82 -16.21 -12.75
N GLN A 330 -7.13 -17.35 -12.70
CA GLN A 330 -6.67 -17.99 -11.45
C GLN A 330 -5.70 -17.13 -10.62
N THR A 331 -4.99 -16.16 -11.24
CA THR A 331 -4.00 -15.33 -10.55
C THR A 331 -4.59 -14.44 -9.46
N CYS A 332 -5.83 -13.96 -9.62
CA CYS A 332 -6.52 -13.13 -8.63
C CYS A 332 -7.85 -13.77 -8.19
N GLU A 333 -7.95 -15.10 -8.22
CA GLU A 333 -9.19 -15.82 -7.93
C GLU A 333 -9.49 -15.92 -6.42
N PHE A 334 -8.51 -15.61 -5.57
CA PHE A 334 -8.70 -15.63 -4.11
C PHE A 334 -9.76 -14.60 -3.65
N PRO A 335 -10.69 -14.98 -2.76
CA PRO A 335 -11.73 -14.08 -2.26
C PRO A 335 -11.17 -12.76 -1.70
N GLY A 336 -11.70 -11.64 -2.18
CA GLY A 336 -11.29 -10.29 -1.77
C GLY A 336 -10.17 -9.68 -2.60
N LEU A 337 -9.54 -10.44 -3.51
CA LEU A 337 -8.66 -9.87 -4.53
C LEU A 337 -9.46 -9.36 -5.71
N ILE A 338 -9.03 -8.22 -6.25
CA ILE A 338 -9.59 -7.60 -7.44
C ILE A 338 -8.48 -7.33 -8.45
N ASN A 339 -8.88 -7.17 -9.71
CA ASN A 339 -7.99 -6.93 -10.84
C ASN A 339 -8.38 -5.69 -11.66
N ASN A 340 -9.14 -4.79 -11.05
CA ASN A 340 -9.55 -3.52 -11.63
C ASN A 340 -9.47 -2.42 -10.57
N TYR A 341 -9.31 -1.20 -11.04
CA TYR A 341 -9.22 0.02 -10.23
C TYR A 341 -9.65 1.21 -11.08
N TYR A 342 -9.94 2.34 -10.45
CA TYR A 342 -10.25 3.56 -11.19
C TYR A 342 -9.02 4.12 -11.92
N PRO A 343 -9.18 4.70 -13.12
CA PRO A 343 -8.05 5.02 -13.99
C PRO A 343 -7.18 6.18 -13.50
N TYR A 344 -7.72 7.15 -12.74
CA TYR A 344 -6.95 8.32 -12.33
C TYR A 344 -6.17 8.01 -11.04
N ILE A 345 -4.91 7.58 -11.18
CA ILE A 345 -4.00 7.32 -10.04
C ILE A 345 -3.56 8.67 -9.47
N ILE A 346 -3.99 8.98 -8.25
CA ILE A 346 -3.80 10.27 -7.59
C ILE A 346 -2.50 10.33 -6.79
N SER A 347 -2.17 9.25 -6.07
CA SER A 347 -1.03 9.23 -5.17
C SER A 347 -0.70 7.79 -4.74
N PHE A 348 0.41 7.62 -4.02
CA PHE A 348 0.83 6.38 -3.41
C PHE A 348 1.05 6.59 -1.91
N GLY A 349 1.01 5.51 -1.14
CA GLY A 349 1.24 5.54 0.30
C GLY A 349 1.66 4.20 0.83
N GLU A 350 2.18 4.20 2.05
CA GLU A 350 2.67 3.01 2.73
C GLU A 350 2.06 2.87 4.12
N ASP A 351 1.93 1.62 4.57
CA ASP A 351 1.63 1.34 5.97
C ASP A 351 2.90 1.16 6.81
N GLU A 352 2.72 1.00 8.12
CA GLU A 352 3.84 0.84 9.05
C GLU A 352 4.68 -0.44 8.83
N ALA A 353 4.16 -1.42 8.10
CA ALA A 353 4.91 -2.62 7.72
C ALA A 353 5.67 -2.47 6.40
N GLY A 354 5.55 -1.32 5.73
CA GLY A 354 6.15 -1.04 4.42
C GLY A 354 5.34 -1.58 3.24
N GLU A 355 4.11 -2.04 3.48
CA GLU A 355 3.24 -2.49 2.39
C GLU A 355 2.79 -1.30 1.56
N LEU A 356 2.70 -1.49 0.25
CA LEU A 356 2.44 -0.41 -0.68
C LEU A 356 0.96 -0.33 -1.08
N TYR A 357 0.47 0.90 -1.12
CA TYR A 357 -0.87 1.26 -1.49
C TYR A 357 -0.82 2.36 -2.56
N PHE A 358 -1.86 2.44 -3.38
CA PHE A 358 -2.10 3.59 -4.21
C PHE A 358 -3.55 4.07 -4.10
N MET A 359 -3.73 5.34 -4.37
CA MET A 359 -5.01 6.03 -4.36
C MET A 359 -5.41 6.30 -5.80
N SER A 360 -6.64 5.95 -6.17
CA SER A 360 -7.19 6.34 -7.46
C SER A 360 -8.64 6.77 -7.35
N THR A 361 -9.13 7.48 -8.36
CA THR A 361 -10.50 8.00 -8.39
C THR A 361 -11.12 7.84 -9.77
N GLY A 362 -12.44 7.66 -9.81
CA GLY A 362 -13.20 7.71 -11.06
C GLY A 362 -13.45 9.15 -11.55
N GLU A 363 -13.26 10.14 -10.68
CA GLU A 363 -13.46 11.56 -11.00
C GLU A 363 -12.43 12.41 -10.21
N PRO A 364 -11.45 13.04 -10.88
CA PRO A 364 -10.35 13.76 -10.23
C PRO A 364 -10.80 15.19 -9.85
N SER A 365 -11.82 15.28 -9.01
CA SER A 365 -12.37 16.51 -8.44
C SER A 365 -12.32 16.43 -6.93
N ALA A 366 -11.87 17.51 -6.28
CA ALA A 366 -11.78 17.58 -4.82
C ALA A 366 -13.10 17.19 -4.12
N THR A 367 -14.24 17.46 -4.74
CA THR A 367 -15.55 17.26 -4.12
C THR A 367 -16.20 15.91 -4.44
N ALA A 368 -15.71 15.17 -5.44
CA ALA A 368 -16.31 13.94 -5.91
C ALA A 368 -15.92 12.75 -5.00
N PRO A 369 -16.87 12.05 -4.37
CA PRO A 369 -16.59 10.94 -3.46
C PRO A 369 -16.38 9.62 -4.22
N ARG A 370 -15.47 9.61 -5.19
CA ARG A 370 -15.15 8.44 -6.05
C ARG A 370 -13.72 7.91 -5.86
N GLY A 371 -13.05 8.38 -4.82
CA GLY A 371 -11.70 7.95 -4.46
C GLY A 371 -11.69 6.64 -3.69
N VAL A 372 -10.67 5.84 -3.99
CA VAL A 372 -10.44 4.51 -3.41
C VAL A 372 -8.94 4.35 -3.11
N VAL A 373 -8.63 3.65 -2.03
CA VAL A 373 -7.28 3.18 -1.66
C VAL A 373 -7.19 1.70 -1.96
N TYR A 374 -6.20 1.31 -2.76
CA TYR A 374 -5.90 -0.07 -3.12
C TYR A 374 -4.57 -0.50 -2.53
N LYS A 375 -4.54 -1.67 -1.88
CA LYS A 375 -3.29 -2.36 -1.52
C LYS A 375 -2.77 -3.14 -2.71
N ILE A 376 -1.48 -3.06 -2.99
CA ILE A 376 -0.81 -3.87 -4.01
C ILE A 376 -0.46 -5.24 -3.42
N ILE A 377 -0.82 -6.31 -4.13
CA ILE A 377 -0.65 -7.70 -3.69
C ILE A 377 0.10 -8.50 -4.74
N ASP A 378 1.16 -9.19 -4.32
CA ASP A 378 1.79 -10.23 -5.13
C ASP A 378 1.12 -11.60 -4.86
N PRO A 379 0.28 -12.11 -5.78
CA PRO A 379 -0.43 -13.37 -5.57
C PRO A 379 0.51 -14.59 -5.49
N SER A 380 1.75 -14.48 -6.00
CA SER A 380 2.73 -15.57 -5.95
C SER A 380 3.27 -15.84 -4.53
N SER A 381 2.87 -15.02 -3.55
CA SER A 381 3.38 -15.06 -2.17
C SER A 381 2.34 -15.34 -1.09
N CYS A 382 1.10 -15.74 -1.42
CA CYS A 382 0.01 -15.94 -0.43
C CYS A 382 0.26 -17.05 0.61
N LYS A 383 -0.06 -17.00 1.91
CA LYS A 383 -0.53 -15.99 2.87
C LYS A 383 -0.59 -16.68 4.26
N ALA A 384 -0.52 -15.92 5.35
CA ALA A 384 -1.06 -16.35 6.65
C ALA A 384 -1.80 -15.19 7.33
N ARG A 385 -3.02 -14.89 6.86
CA ARG A 385 -4.03 -14.20 7.66
C ARG A 385 -5.40 -14.81 7.37
N SER A 386 -5.66 -15.95 8.00
CA SER A 386 -7.00 -16.39 8.40
C SER A 386 -6.88 -17.54 9.40
N ALA A 387 -6.31 -17.27 10.58
CA ALA A 387 -6.52 -18.02 11.82
C ALA A 387 -5.69 -17.33 12.93
N MET A 388 -6.34 -17.03 14.05
CA MET A 388 -5.79 -16.41 15.27
C MET A 388 -5.81 -14.87 15.35
N PRO A 389 -6.82 -14.28 16.02
CA PRO A 389 -6.65 -12.96 16.61
C PRO A 389 -5.66 -13.08 17.79
N GLY A 390 -4.47 -12.47 17.69
CA GLY A 390 -3.70 -12.17 18.89
C GLY A 390 -2.16 -12.26 18.88
N ARG A 391 -1.47 -12.61 17.79
CA ARG A 391 0.02 -12.56 17.80
C ARG A 391 0.62 -12.11 16.48
N VAL A 392 0.96 -10.82 16.43
CA VAL A 392 1.90 -10.24 15.46
C VAL A 392 3.31 -10.74 15.81
N PRO A 393 4.13 -11.24 14.87
CA PRO A 393 5.54 -11.54 15.15
C PRO A 393 6.28 -10.24 15.48
N ALA A 394 7.17 -10.28 16.47
CA ALA A 394 7.94 -9.11 16.90
C ALA A 394 8.83 -8.56 15.75
N PRO A 395 8.90 -7.23 15.58
CA PRO A 395 9.74 -6.59 14.58
C PRO A 395 11.20 -6.67 15.05
N SER A 396 12.04 -7.48 14.40
CA SER A 396 13.48 -7.48 14.72
C SER A 396 14.41 -7.54 13.52
N VAL A 397 13.91 -7.56 12.28
CA VAL A 397 14.80 -7.60 11.10
C VAL A 397 14.44 -6.61 9.99
N CYS A 398 13.19 -6.15 9.85
CA CYS A 398 12.79 -5.36 8.67
C CYS A 398 12.66 -3.83 8.87
N SER A 399 12.96 -3.27 10.03
CA SER A 399 12.65 -1.85 10.33
C SER A 399 13.83 -0.88 10.24
N LEU A 400 14.87 -1.16 9.44
CA LEU A 400 16.11 -0.37 9.46
C LEU A 400 16.38 0.51 8.23
N LEU A 401 15.52 0.55 7.23
CA LEU A 401 15.71 1.44 6.07
C LEU A 401 14.42 2.17 5.75
N ASN A 402 14.45 3.50 5.79
CA ASN A 402 13.35 4.31 5.29
C ASN A 402 13.14 4.01 3.79
N SER A 403 11.89 3.77 3.43
CA SER A 403 11.39 3.89 2.07
C SER A 403 11.42 5.36 1.71
N GLN A 404 12.42 5.75 0.92
CA GLN A 404 12.41 7.06 0.30
C GLN A 404 11.54 6.97 -0.96
N PRO A 405 10.48 7.78 -1.08
CA PRO A 405 9.84 7.98 -2.37
C PRO A 405 10.89 8.54 -3.33
N LEU A 406 11.17 7.84 -4.42
CA LEU A 406 11.87 8.41 -5.56
C LEU A 406 10.86 9.29 -6.29
N ILE A 407 11.03 10.60 -6.21
CA ILE A 407 10.04 11.55 -6.73
C ILE A 407 10.29 11.76 -8.22
N LEU A 408 9.33 11.34 -9.04
CA LEU A 408 9.11 11.89 -10.37
C LEU A 408 7.82 12.71 -10.27
N GLN A 409 7.95 14.01 -10.08
CA GLN A 409 6.84 14.93 -9.95
C GLN A 409 6.27 15.30 -11.33
N TRP A 410 4.94 15.42 -11.35
CA TRP A 410 4.04 15.95 -12.38
C TRP A 410 4.68 16.88 -13.41
N TRP A 411 4.80 16.40 -14.65
CA TRP A 411 4.94 17.25 -15.83
C TRP A 411 3.62 17.16 -16.59
N LYS A 412 2.88 18.27 -16.66
CA LYS A 412 1.77 18.45 -17.62
C LYS A 412 2.27 19.19 -18.85
#